data_AF-A0A8J5TKP6-F1
#
_entry.id   AF-A0A8J5TKP6-F1
#
_cell.length_a   1.000
_cell.length_b   1.000
_cell.length_c   1.000
_cell.angle_alpha   90.00
_cell.angle_beta   90.00
_cell.angle_gamma   90.00
#
_symmetry.space_group_name_H-M   'P 1'
#
loop_
_entity.id
_entity.type
_entity.pdbx_description
1 polymer ?
#
loop_
_entity_poly.entity_id
_entity_poly.type
_entity_poly.pdbx_seq_one_letter_code
_entity_poly.pdbx_strand_id
1 'polypeptide(L)'
;MWSAGRASRPSSNVLTDSSSTIRSPTAATPVTTPPRSTVAPGVKLPTENCGHQWGYFGSGDPQQCGFFYNCVDGVSHLINCPAGLAFSSFSYRCEWPDESPDCDSAAFLGFSCPAESNTLALGGYTQHSSPRDCRQFFICVNSSPRLQFCQLGLVFDEVTYTCVDPQYVSGCENYYTPEELELYREQRERQRLAEERRREELEELRQQLAQRRRQQQP
;
A
#
# COMPACT_ATOMS: atom_id res chain seq x y z
N MET A 1 20.29 26.81 -23.26
CA MET A 1 21.33 26.84 -24.33
C MET A 1 22.61 26.29 -23.74
N TRP A 2 23.04 25.08 -24.10
CA TRP A 2 24.45 24.66 -24.06
C TRP A 2 24.71 23.74 -25.25
N SER A 3 25.78 24.06 -25.97
CA SER A 3 26.04 23.64 -27.34
C SER A 3 26.88 22.37 -27.41
N ALA A 4 26.58 21.54 -28.41
CA ALA A 4 27.35 20.36 -28.79
C ALA A 4 28.64 20.75 -29.53
N GLY A 5 29.72 19.99 -29.28
CA GLY A 5 30.96 20.01 -30.06
C GLY A 5 31.23 18.63 -30.66
N ARG A 6 31.30 18.56 -31.99
CA ARG A 6 31.47 17.37 -32.83
C ARG A 6 32.90 17.34 -33.41
N ALA A 7 33.22 16.20 -34.04
CA ALA A 7 34.21 16.01 -35.13
C ALA A 7 35.70 15.87 -34.70
N SER A 8 36.58 15.05 -35.29
CA SER A 8 36.52 14.07 -36.40
C SER A 8 37.86 13.28 -36.45
N ARG A 9 37.83 12.06 -37.02
CA ARG A 9 38.96 11.29 -37.62
C ARG A 9 39.47 12.01 -38.92
N PRO A 10 40.51 11.58 -39.71
CA PRO A 10 41.06 10.23 -39.93
C PRO A 10 42.56 10.11 -40.39
N SER A 11 42.91 8.91 -40.90
CA SER A 11 44.02 8.51 -41.83
C SER A 11 45.18 7.71 -41.20
N SER A 12 45.84 6.72 -41.82
CA SER A 12 45.63 5.87 -43.01
C SER A 12 46.74 4.78 -43.02
N ASN A 13 46.40 3.58 -43.53
CA ASN A 13 47.20 2.54 -44.24
C ASN A 13 48.55 1.99 -43.69
N VAL A 14 48.74 0.65 -43.78
CA VAL A 14 49.56 -0.08 -44.79
C VAL A 14 49.57 -1.61 -44.48
N LEU A 15 49.74 -2.41 -45.54
CA LEU A 15 49.65 -3.87 -45.67
C LEU A 15 50.93 -4.66 -45.30
N THR A 16 50.74 -5.99 -45.25
CA THR A 16 51.68 -7.15 -45.34
C THR A 16 52.24 -7.71 -44.04
N ASP A 17 51.92 -8.99 -43.73
CA ASP A 17 52.84 -10.11 -43.96
C ASP A 17 52.12 -11.46 -43.73
N SER A 18 52.55 -12.48 -44.47
CA SER A 18 52.10 -13.87 -44.40
C SER A 18 52.77 -14.58 -43.23
N SER A 19 51.99 -15.30 -42.41
CA SER A 19 52.56 -16.40 -41.63
C SER A 19 51.53 -17.46 -41.24
N SER A 20 51.84 -18.67 -41.67
CA SER A 20 51.11 -19.90 -41.43
C SER A 20 51.30 -20.37 -39.99
N THR A 21 50.21 -20.49 -39.22
CA THR A 21 50.22 -21.24 -37.96
C THR A 21 49.04 -22.20 -37.90
N ILE A 22 49.40 -23.48 -37.79
CA ILE A 22 48.53 -24.65 -37.64
C ILE A 22 47.73 -24.51 -36.33
N ARG A 23 46.40 -24.56 -36.43
CA ARG A 23 45.49 -24.41 -35.28
C ARG A 23 45.05 -25.80 -34.80
N SER A 24 45.47 -26.16 -33.59
CA SER A 24 45.03 -27.37 -32.86
C SER A 24 43.51 -27.37 -32.62
N PRO A 25 42.87 -28.55 -32.51
CA PRO A 25 41.43 -28.64 -32.27
C PRO A 25 41.10 -28.28 -30.80
N THR A 26 40.28 -27.25 -30.62
CA THR A 26 39.65 -26.91 -29.33
C THR A 26 38.66 -28.00 -28.94
N ALA A 27 38.83 -28.56 -27.73
CA ALA A 27 37.88 -29.48 -27.11
C ALA A 27 36.52 -28.78 -26.92
N ALA A 28 35.44 -29.41 -27.40
CA ALA A 28 34.08 -28.96 -27.16
C ALA A 28 33.69 -29.21 -25.69
N THR A 29 33.26 -28.17 -25.00
CA THR A 29 32.62 -28.26 -23.68
C THR A 29 31.32 -29.08 -23.79
N PRO A 30 31.08 -30.05 -22.89
CA PRO A 30 29.84 -30.81 -22.88
C PRO A 30 28.68 -29.90 -22.47
N VAL A 31 27.65 -29.85 -23.30
CA VAL A 31 26.36 -29.24 -22.97
C VAL A 31 25.73 -30.11 -21.88
N THR A 32 25.77 -29.64 -20.62
CA THR A 32 25.08 -30.30 -19.51
C THR A 32 23.58 -30.03 -19.64
N THR A 33 22.85 -31.01 -20.13
CA THR A 33 21.38 -31.01 -20.12
C THR A 33 20.90 -30.93 -18.67
N PRO A 34 19.93 -30.05 -18.33
CA PRO A 34 19.37 -30.03 -16.98
C PRO A 34 18.73 -31.38 -16.64
N PRO A 35 18.83 -31.84 -15.38
CA PRO A 35 18.24 -33.11 -14.98
C PRO A 35 16.72 -33.07 -15.16
N ARG A 36 16.19 -34.12 -15.79
CA ARG A 36 14.76 -34.35 -15.95
C ARG A 36 14.12 -34.46 -14.57
N SER A 37 13.25 -33.51 -14.23
CA SER A 37 12.53 -33.49 -12.96
C SER A 37 11.68 -34.76 -12.80
N THR A 38 12.01 -35.60 -11.82
CA THR A 38 11.33 -36.87 -11.50
C THR A 38 10.05 -36.61 -10.71
N VAL A 39 9.16 -35.77 -11.23
CA VAL A 39 7.87 -35.50 -10.58
C VAL A 39 6.92 -36.64 -10.90
N ALA A 40 6.49 -37.37 -9.86
CA ALA A 40 5.53 -38.45 -10.04
C ALA A 40 4.20 -37.91 -10.64
N PRO A 41 3.54 -38.67 -11.53
CA PRO A 41 2.26 -38.26 -12.09
C PRO A 41 1.24 -37.98 -10.97
N GLY A 42 0.66 -36.78 -10.95
CA GLY A 42 -0.31 -36.36 -9.93
C GLY A 42 0.28 -35.57 -8.76
N VAL A 43 1.61 -35.37 -8.70
CA VAL A 43 2.20 -34.45 -7.73
C VAL A 43 1.89 -33.02 -8.16
N LYS A 44 1.06 -32.38 -7.34
CA LYS A 44 0.65 -30.99 -7.45
C LYS A 44 1.81 -30.07 -7.05
N LEU A 45 2.57 -29.59 -8.04
CA LEU A 45 3.75 -28.75 -7.83
C LEU A 45 3.38 -27.31 -7.42
N PRO A 46 4.22 -26.64 -6.62
CA PRO A 46 4.17 -25.18 -6.48
C PRO A 46 4.32 -24.48 -7.83
N THR A 47 3.64 -23.34 -7.98
CA THR A 47 3.86 -22.41 -9.10
C THR A 47 4.52 -21.14 -8.55
N GLU A 48 4.88 -20.20 -9.43
CA GLU A 48 5.62 -18.97 -9.07
C GLU A 48 5.00 -18.21 -7.87
N ASN A 49 3.67 -18.05 -7.85
CA ASN A 49 2.94 -17.29 -6.83
C ASN A 49 2.16 -18.18 -5.84
N CYS A 50 2.21 -19.50 -6.02
CA CYS A 50 1.44 -20.44 -5.22
C CYS A 50 2.37 -21.46 -4.58
N GLY A 51 2.67 -21.26 -3.29
CA GLY A 51 3.45 -22.24 -2.50
C GLY A 51 2.77 -23.62 -2.46
N HIS A 52 1.44 -23.63 -2.51
CA HIS A 52 0.61 -24.80 -2.76
C HIS A 52 -0.52 -24.47 -3.72
N GLN A 53 -1.16 -25.50 -4.28
CA GLN A 53 -2.23 -25.31 -5.25
C GLN A 53 -3.46 -24.58 -4.72
N TRP A 54 -3.65 -24.58 -3.40
CA TRP A 54 -4.75 -23.95 -2.73
C TRP A 54 -4.23 -23.14 -1.55
N GLY A 55 -4.76 -21.94 -1.38
CA GLY A 55 -4.46 -21.11 -0.21
C GLY A 55 -4.28 -19.63 -0.55
N TYR A 56 -3.81 -18.90 0.46
CA TYR A 56 -3.48 -17.49 0.36
C TYR A 56 -1.99 -17.32 0.62
N PHE A 57 -1.30 -16.67 -0.32
CA PHE A 57 0.16 -16.49 -0.26
C PHE A 57 0.49 -15.02 -0.42
N GLY A 58 1.37 -14.51 0.45
CA GLY A 58 1.89 -13.15 0.32
C GLY A 58 2.81 -13.01 -0.89
N SER A 59 3.24 -11.79 -1.17
CA SER A 59 4.20 -11.49 -2.24
C SER A 59 5.58 -12.11 -2.06
N GLY A 60 5.95 -12.46 -0.81
CA GLY A 60 7.30 -12.90 -0.45
C GLY A 60 8.32 -11.76 -0.33
N ASP A 61 7.89 -10.51 -0.56
CA ASP A 61 8.71 -9.31 -0.38
C ASP A 61 8.12 -8.44 0.75
N PRO A 62 8.83 -8.27 1.88
CA PRO A 62 8.37 -7.45 2.99
C PRO A 62 8.09 -5.98 2.65
N GLN A 63 8.65 -5.45 1.55
CA GLN A 63 8.40 -4.08 1.09
C GLN A 63 7.19 -4.00 0.14
N GLN A 64 6.74 -5.13 -0.42
CA GLN A 64 5.61 -5.21 -1.33
C GLN A 64 4.51 -6.10 -0.75
N CYS A 65 4.14 -5.85 0.51
CA CYS A 65 3.21 -6.67 1.27
C CYS A 65 1.71 -6.28 1.08
N GLY A 66 1.42 -5.28 0.25
CA GLY A 66 0.07 -4.70 0.05
C GLY A 66 -0.90 -5.50 -0.81
N PHE A 67 -0.53 -6.72 -1.20
CA PHE A 67 -1.36 -7.64 -1.97
C PHE A 67 -1.02 -9.09 -1.60
N PHE A 68 -1.88 -10.01 -1.99
CA PHE A 68 -1.67 -11.44 -1.85
C PHE A 68 -2.28 -12.20 -3.02
N TYR A 69 -1.94 -13.48 -3.13
CA TYR A 69 -2.47 -14.38 -4.13
C TYR A 69 -3.46 -15.35 -3.50
N ASN A 70 -4.67 -15.42 -4.03
CA ASN A 70 -5.57 -16.54 -3.82
C ASN A 70 -5.30 -17.60 -4.88
N CYS A 71 -4.85 -18.77 -4.46
CA CYS A 71 -4.52 -19.87 -5.37
C CYS A 71 -5.64 -20.91 -5.40
N VAL A 72 -6.03 -21.28 -6.62
CA VAL A 72 -7.04 -22.29 -6.93
C VAL A 72 -6.45 -23.22 -7.99
N ASP A 73 -6.22 -24.48 -7.62
CA ASP A 73 -5.56 -25.49 -8.46
C ASP A 73 -4.20 -25.04 -9.05
N GLY A 74 -3.45 -24.23 -8.29
CA GLY A 74 -2.14 -23.69 -8.70
C GLY A 74 -2.20 -22.44 -9.57
N VAL A 75 -3.41 -21.94 -9.89
CA VAL A 75 -3.63 -20.67 -10.59
C VAL A 75 -3.77 -19.56 -9.55
N SER A 76 -2.91 -18.56 -9.62
CA SER A 76 -2.92 -17.42 -8.70
C SER A 76 -3.84 -16.30 -9.17
N HIS A 77 -4.66 -15.77 -8.26
CA HIS A 77 -5.43 -14.56 -8.43
C HIS A 77 -4.92 -13.48 -7.48
N LEU A 78 -4.43 -12.36 -8.04
CA LEU A 78 -3.92 -11.24 -7.24
C LEU A 78 -5.08 -10.47 -6.60
N ILE A 79 -5.00 -10.28 -5.29
CA ILE A 79 -5.95 -9.49 -4.49
C ILE A 79 -5.17 -8.38 -3.80
N ASN A 80 -5.57 -7.13 -4.05
CA ASN A 80 -5.01 -5.97 -3.37
C ASN A 80 -5.68 -5.77 -2.02
N CYS A 81 -4.86 -5.51 -0.99
CA CYS A 81 -5.39 -5.02 0.27
C CYS A 81 -5.90 -3.57 0.11
N PRO A 82 -6.83 -3.12 0.98
CA PRO A 82 -7.13 -1.70 1.10
C PRO A 82 -5.86 -0.88 1.28
N ALA A 83 -5.84 0.34 0.75
CA ALA A 83 -4.64 1.17 0.74
C ALA A 83 -4.04 1.32 2.15
N GLY A 84 -2.75 1.01 2.28
CA GLY A 84 -2.01 1.08 3.54
C GLY A 84 -2.10 -0.16 4.42
N LEU A 85 -2.86 -1.19 4.03
CA LEU A 85 -2.89 -2.49 4.72
C LEU A 85 -2.01 -3.53 4.02
N ALA A 86 -1.52 -4.46 4.81
CA ALA A 86 -0.63 -5.53 4.40
C ALA A 86 -1.31 -6.90 4.56
N PHE A 87 -1.06 -7.84 3.66
CA PHE A 87 -1.45 -9.22 3.90
C PHE A 87 -0.64 -9.82 5.06
N SER A 88 -1.31 -10.54 5.96
CA SER A 88 -0.68 -11.29 7.04
C SER A 88 -0.86 -12.79 6.82
N SER A 89 0.24 -13.54 6.68
CA SER A 89 0.21 -15.01 6.59
C SER A 89 -0.25 -15.68 7.88
N PHE A 90 -0.21 -14.97 9.01
CA PHE A 90 -0.70 -15.46 10.30
C PHE A 90 -2.22 -15.44 10.38
N SER A 91 -2.85 -14.33 9.96
CA SER A 91 -4.30 -14.15 10.07
C SER A 91 -5.06 -14.42 8.76
N TYR A 92 -4.34 -14.61 7.64
CA TYR A 92 -4.85 -14.80 6.29
C TYR A 92 -5.80 -13.67 5.82
N ARG A 93 -5.55 -12.44 6.28
CA ARG A 93 -6.31 -11.23 5.91
C ARG A 93 -5.38 -10.02 5.81
N CYS A 94 -5.94 -8.92 5.32
CA CYS A 94 -5.26 -7.63 5.33
C CYS A 94 -5.32 -7.04 6.74
N GLU A 95 -4.16 -6.70 7.27
CA GLU A 95 -3.94 -6.13 8.60
C GLU A 95 -3.16 -4.82 8.49
N TRP A 96 -3.02 -4.13 9.62
CA TRP A 96 -2.01 -3.08 9.74
C TRP A 96 -0.63 -3.68 9.42
N PRO A 97 0.25 -2.96 8.70
CA PRO A 97 1.55 -3.49 8.32
C PRO A 97 2.39 -3.99 9.51
N ASP A 98 2.26 -3.35 10.68
CA ASP A 98 2.95 -3.74 11.91
C ASP A 98 2.38 -4.96 12.62
N GLU A 99 1.18 -5.40 12.23
CA GLU A 99 0.54 -6.63 12.70
C GLU A 99 0.69 -7.78 11.69
N SER A 100 1.32 -7.52 10.54
CA SER A 100 1.70 -8.56 9.57
C SER A 100 3.15 -9.01 9.82
N PRO A 101 3.40 -10.29 10.11
CA PRO A 101 4.76 -10.80 10.29
C PRO A 101 5.58 -10.80 8.99
N ASP A 102 4.92 -10.64 7.84
CA ASP A 102 5.53 -10.70 6.51
C ASP A 102 5.80 -9.31 5.91
N CYS A 103 5.59 -8.22 6.68
CA CYS A 103 5.72 -6.87 6.17
C CYS A 103 6.72 -6.02 6.98
N ASP A 104 7.49 -5.20 6.26
CA ASP A 104 8.20 -4.06 6.82
C ASP A 104 7.33 -2.80 6.63
N SER A 105 6.67 -2.37 7.70
CA SER A 105 5.74 -1.23 7.67
C SER A 105 6.35 0.05 7.12
N ALA A 106 7.59 0.37 7.52
CA ALA A 106 8.22 1.63 7.15
C ALA A 106 8.64 1.62 5.68
N ALA A 107 9.21 0.50 5.21
CA ALA A 107 9.58 0.34 3.81
C ALA A 107 8.35 0.28 2.90
N PHE A 108 7.34 -0.51 3.26
CA PHE A 108 6.09 -0.63 2.50
C PHE A 108 5.37 0.71 2.36
N LEU A 109 5.24 1.46 3.45
CA LEU A 109 4.58 2.76 3.45
C LEU A 109 5.50 3.90 3.01
N GLY A 110 6.80 3.67 2.80
CA GLY A 110 7.77 4.70 2.45
C GLY A 110 7.77 5.88 3.42
N PHE A 111 7.54 5.62 4.70
CA PHE A 111 7.47 6.61 5.77
C PHE A 111 8.06 6.01 7.05
N SER A 112 8.82 6.79 7.80
CA SER A 112 9.34 6.38 9.10
C SER A 112 8.86 7.36 10.16
N CYS A 113 8.38 6.83 11.29
CA CYS A 113 7.93 7.65 12.40
C CYS A 113 9.06 8.55 12.90
N PRO A 114 8.84 9.87 13.03
CA PRO A 114 9.82 10.78 13.61
C PRO A 114 10.22 10.32 15.02
N ALA A 115 11.50 10.50 15.37
CA ALA A 115 11.97 10.19 16.71
C ALA A 115 11.23 11.08 17.74
N GLU A 116 10.62 10.41 18.71
CA GLU A 116 9.84 10.99 19.82
C GLU A 116 10.62 12.13 20.49
N SER A 117 10.29 13.40 20.20
CA SER A 117 10.84 14.55 20.93
C SER A 117 9.89 15.14 21.96
N ASN A 118 8.66 14.63 22.08
CA ASN A 118 7.76 15.12 23.11
C ASN A 118 6.73 14.10 23.57
N THR A 119 6.77 13.86 24.88
CA THR A 119 5.89 13.09 25.78
C THR A 119 4.44 13.62 25.84
N LEU A 120 3.87 14.06 24.71
CA LEU A 120 2.51 14.61 24.60
C LEU A 120 1.58 13.75 23.73
N ALA A 121 1.98 12.52 23.40
CA ALA A 121 1.13 11.55 22.73
C ALA A 121 -0.12 11.26 23.59
N LEU A 122 -1.25 11.93 23.28
CA LEU A 122 -2.56 11.62 23.83
C LEU A 122 -2.86 10.14 23.54
N GLY A 123 -2.64 9.26 24.52
CA GLY A 123 -2.95 7.83 24.40
C GLY A 123 -1.88 6.97 23.73
N GLY A 124 -0.62 7.42 23.63
CA GLY A 124 0.50 6.56 23.22
C GLY A 124 0.69 6.39 21.71
N TYR A 125 0.17 7.30 20.90
CA TYR A 125 0.42 7.41 19.46
C TYR A 125 0.65 8.87 19.04
N THR A 126 1.40 9.08 17.97
CA THR A 126 1.59 10.40 17.34
C THR A 126 0.95 10.44 15.95
N GLN A 127 0.68 11.63 15.42
CA GLN A 127 0.09 11.82 14.10
C GLN A 127 0.95 12.77 13.27
N HIS A 128 1.15 12.44 12.00
CA HIS A 128 2.06 13.16 11.10
C HIS A 128 1.47 13.32 9.70
N SER A 129 1.71 14.47 9.07
CA SER A 129 1.29 14.71 7.69
C SER A 129 1.99 13.76 6.73
N SER A 130 1.29 13.33 5.67
CA SER A 130 1.95 12.63 4.58
C SER A 130 2.72 13.63 3.69
N PRO A 131 3.98 13.35 3.33
CA PRO A 131 4.73 14.18 2.40
C PRO A 131 4.26 14.03 0.94
N ARG A 132 3.39 13.06 0.66
CA ARG A 132 2.97 12.70 -0.70
C ARG A 132 1.59 13.20 -1.08
N ASP A 133 0.72 13.44 -0.10
CA ASP A 133 -0.70 13.69 -0.33
C ASP A 133 -1.33 14.35 0.90
N CYS A 134 -1.89 15.56 0.76
CA CYS A 134 -2.48 16.32 1.87
C CYS A 134 -3.67 15.62 2.57
N ARG A 135 -4.38 14.70 1.89
CA ARG A 135 -5.48 13.94 2.52
C ARG A 135 -4.95 12.76 3.34
N GLN A 136 -3.71 12.37 3.11
CA GLN A 136 -3.07 11.25 3.81
C GLN A 136 -2.33 11.74 5.04
N PHE A 137 -2.35 10.92 6.08
CA PHE A 137 -1.56 11.14 7.28
C PHE A 137 -1.17 9.80 7.88
N PHE A 138 -0.17 9.81 8.76
CA PHE A 138 0.32 8.62 9.44
C PHE A 138 0.01 8.72 10.92
N ILE A 139 -0.53 7.65 11.48
CA ILE A 139 -0.56 7.43 12.93
C ILE A 139 0.62 6.51 13.25
N CYS A 140 1.48 6.94 14.17
CA CYS A 140 2.60 6.14 14.64
C CYS A 140 2.22 5.46 15.95
N VAL A 141 2.20 4.13 15.93
CA VAL A 141 1.95 3.28 17.10
C VAL A 141 3.21 2.48 17.38
N ASN A 142 3.84 2.66 18.55
CA ASN A 142 5.12 2.02 18.89
C ASN A 142 6.20 2.19 17.80
N SER A 143 6.34 3.40 17.24
CA SER A 143 7.24 3.72 16.10
C SER A 143 6.88 3.08 14.75
N SER A 144 5.80 2.31 14.67
CA SER A 144 5.31 1.75 13.42
C SER A 144 4.25 2.66 12.79
N PRO A 145 4.42 3.06 11.51
CA PRO A 145 3.45 3.92 10.85
C PRO A 145 2.25 3.14 10.33
N ARG A 146 1.06 3.74 10.49
CA ARG A 146 -0.20 3.28 9.91
C ARG A 146 -0.77 4.41 9.05
N LEU A 147 -0.98 4.14 7.77
CA LEU A 147 -1.55 5.12 6.83
C LEU A 147 -3.04 5.33 7.13
N GLN A 148 -3.44 6.60 7.17
CA GLN A 148 -4.82 7.04 7.35
C GLN A 148 -5.19 8.08 6.30
N PHE A 149 -6.49 8.34 6.19
CA PHE A 149 -7.04 9.29 5.24
C PHE A 149 -8.08 10.18 5.91
N CYS A 150 -7.99 11.48 5.67
CA CYS A 150 -9.09 12.39 5.98
C CYS A 150 -10.31 12.09 5.10
N GLN A 151 -11.50 12.39 5.61
CA GLN A 151 -12.73 12.33 4.80
C GLN A 151 -12.57 13.18 3.54
N LEU A 152 -13.23 12.80 2.44
CA LEU A 152 -13.21 13.58 1.20
C LEU A 152 -13.65 15.03 1.47
N GLY A 153 -12.92 15.96 0.87
CA GLY A 153 -13.07 17.41 1.06
C GLY A 153 -12.41 17.95 2.33
N LEU A 154 -11.54 17.18 3.00
CA LEU A 154 -10.70 17.62 4.12
C LEU A 154 -9.25 17.18 3.89
N VAL A 155 -8.31 17.87 4.52
CA VAL A 155 -6.88 17.53 4.54
C VAL A 155 -6.37 17.52 5.97
N PHE A 156 -5.28 16.80 6.22
CA PHE A 156 -4.73 16.69 7.56
C PHE A 156 -3.91 17.93 7.92
N ASP A 157 -4.16 18.46 9.12
CA ASP A 157 -3.36 19.53 9.72
C ASP A 157 -2.60 19.01 10.94
N GLU A 158 -1.27 19.01 10.86
CA GLU A 158 -0.38 18.55 11.93
C GLU A 158 -0.20 19.59 13.06
N VAL A 159 -0.72 20.82 12.89
CA VAL A 159 -0.75 21.82 13.96
C VAL A 159 -1.89 21.53 14.94
N THR A 160 -3.09 21.26 14.42
CA THR A 160 -4.27 20.91 15.22
C THR A 160 -4.43 19.40 15.45
N TYR A 161 -3.69 18.56 14.72
CA TYR A 161 -3.83 17.10 14.66
C TYR A 161 -5.24 16.66 14.24
N THR A 162 -5.86 17.40 13.32
CA THR A 162 -7.23 17.13 12.85
C THR A 162 -7.35 17.29 11.34
N CYS A 163 -8.40 16.71 10.77
CA CYS A 163 -8.76 16.93 9.38
C CYS A 163 -9.60 18.21 9.25
N VAL A 164 -9.11 19.18 8.48
CA VAL A 164 -9.71 20.51 8.32
C VAL A 164 -9.93 20.86 6.84
N ASP A 165 -10.62 21.97 6.57
CA ASP A 165 -10.76 22.47 5.20
C ASP A 165 -9.36 22.81 4.62
N PRO A 166 -9.12 22.52 3.32
CA PRO A 166 -7.81 22.72 2.70
C PRO A 166 -7.22 24.13 2.81
N GLN A 167 -8.08 25.14 2.84
CA GLN A 167 -7.69 26.55 2.95
C GLN A 167 -6.93 26.89 4.26
N TYR A 168 -7.02 26.04 5.28
CA TYR A 168 -6.35 26.26 6.56
C TYR A 168 -4.98 25.57 6.65
N VAL A 169 -4.61 24.75 5.65
CA VAL A 169 -3.34 24.01 5.64
C VAL A 169 -2.45 24.54 4.54
N SER A 170 -1.30 25.10 4.94
CA SER A 170 -0.38 25.72 4.01
C SER A 170 0.15 24.73 2.98
N GLY A 171 0.04 25.06 1.69
CA GLY A 171 0.45 24.20 0.59
C GLY A 171 -0.61 23.19 0.14
N CYS A 172 -1.74 23.12 0.82
CA CYS A 172 -2.86 22.23 0.48
C CYS A 172 -4.12 22.99 0.04
N GLU A 173 -4.06 24.32 -0.08
CA GLU A 173 -5.24 25.19 -0.31
C GLU A 173 -6.01 24.83 -1.58
N ASN A 174 -5.32 24.31 -2.60
CA ASN A 174 -5.88 23.90 -3.90
C ASN A 174 -5.88 22.38 -4.10
N TYR A 175 -5.85 21.59 -3.02
CA TYR A 175 -5.82 20.12 -3.11
C TYR A 175 -7.10 19.55 -3.76
N TYR A 176 -8.25 20.19 -3.55
CA TYR A 176 -9.51 19.90 -4.24
C TYR A 176 -9.87 21.03 -5.19
N THR A 177 -10.58 20.75 -6.28
CA THR A 177 -11.19 21.84 -7.07
C THR A 177 -12.33 22.50 -6.27
N PRO A 178 -12.67 23.77 -6.55
CA PRO A 178 -13.80 24.44 -5.90
C PRO A 178 -15.11 23.65 -6.02
N GLU A 179 -15.37 23.04 -7.18
CA GLU A 179 -16.58 22.25 -7.45
C GLU A 179 -16.60 20.95 -6.62
N GLU A 180 -15.47 20.25 -6.53
CA GLU A 180 -15.34 19.03 -5.71
C GLU A 180 -15.54 19.35 -4.23
N LEU A 181 -14.92 20.44 -3.75
CA LEU A 181 -14.99 20.82 -2.35
C LEU A 181 -16.42 21.18 -1.93
N GLU A 182 -17.15 21.90 -2.78
CA GLU A 182 -18.57 22.22 -2.54
C GLU A 182 -19.43 20.96 -2.50
N LEU A 183 -19.25 20.05 -3.46
CA LEU A 183 -19.96 18.77 -3.50
C LEU A 183 -19.73 17.96 -2.21
N TYR A 184 -18.49 17.88 -1.72
CA TYR A 184 -18.19 17.14 -0.50
C TYR A 184 -18.75 17.81 0.76
N ARG A 185 -18.75 19.15 0.83
CA ARG A 185 -19.38 19.90 1.93
C ARG A 185 -20.88 19.62 1.99
N GLU A 186 -21.59 19.70 0.86
CA GLU A 186 -23.01 19.38 0.78
C GLU A 186 -23.32 17.91 1.15
N GLN A 187 -22.46 16.97 0.73
CA GLN A 187 -22.62 15.55 1.09
C GLN A 187 -22.48 15.33 2.61
N ARG A 188 -21.47 15.93 3.24
CA ARG A 188 -21.27 15.84 4.70
C ARG A 188 -22.43 16.45 5.48
N GLU A 189 -22.93 17.60 5.04
CA GLU A 189 -24.10 18.22 5.67
C GLU A 189 -25.35 17.34 5.54
N ARG A 190 -25.60 16.76 4.36
CA ARG A 190 -26.71 15.81 4.17
C ARG A 190 -26.59 14.58 5.06
N GLN A 191 -25.39 14.04 5.24
CA GLN A 191 -25.13 12.90 6.13
C GLN A 191 -25.39 13.28 7.59
N ARG A 192 -24.89 14.43 8.05
CA ARG A 192 -25.13 14.94 9.41
C ARG A 192 -26.63 15.07 9.69
N LEU A 193 -27.37 15.74 8.81
CA LEU A 193 -28.82 15.92 8.95
C LEU A 193 -29.58 14.57 8.93
N ALA A 194 -29.11 13.59 8.16
CA ALA A 194 -29.71 12.25 8.12
C ALA A 194 -29.46 11.46 9.41
N GLU A 195 -28.26 11.58 9.99
CA GLU A 195 -27.93 10.94 11.27
C GLU A 195 -28.70 11.58 12.44
N GLU A 196 -28.85 12.91 12.44
CA GLU A 196 -29.67 13.63 13.41
C GLU A 196 -31.12 13.16 13.37
N ARG A 197 -31.76 13.11 12.19
CA ARG A 197 -33.13 12.57 12.05
C ARG A 197 -33.25 11.13 12.54
N ARG A 198 -32.29 10.26 12.19
CA ARG A 198 -32.29 8.86 12.64
C ARG A 198 -32.15 8.76 14.17
N ARG A 199 -31.39 9.65 14.80
CA ARG A 199 -31.23 9.70 16.26
C ARG A 199 -32.53 10.12 16.93
N GLU A 200 -33.22 11.13 16.40
CA GLU A 200 -34.52 11.59 16.89
C GLU A 200 -35.57 10.47 16.79
N GLU A 201 -35.70 9.82 15.63
CA GLU A 201 -36.61 8.68 15.43
C GLU A 201 -36.34 7.53 16.42
N LEU A 202 -35.07 7.22 16.67
CA LEU A 202 -34.68 6.18 17.62
C LEU A 202 -35.02 6.58 19.06
N GLU A 203 -34.86 7.85 19.41
CA GLU A 203 -35.22 8.37 20.73
C GLU A 203 -36.72 8.33 20.95
N GLU A 204 -37.52 8.74 19.97
CA GLU A 204 -38.98 8.62 20.00
C GLU A 204 -39.42 7.16 20.17
N LEU A 205 -38.85 6.24 19.38
CA LEU A 205 -39.15 4.82 19.50
C LEU A 205 -38.81 4.28 20.90
N ARG A 206 -37.67 4.67 21.46
CA ARG A 206 -37.26 4.29 22.83
C ARG A 206 -38.28 4.80 23.86
N GLN A 207 -38.72 6.04 23.74
CA GLN A 207 -39.72 6.62 24.64
C GLN A 207 -41.07 5.90 24.52
N GLN A 208 -41.53 5.60 23.31
CA GLN A 208 -42.77 4.85 23.08
C GLN A 208 -42.71 3.43 23.70
N LEU A 209 -41.58 2.72 23.51
CA LEU A 209 -41.39 1.39 24.11
C LEU A 209 -41.38 1.45 25.64
N ALA A 210 -40.74 2.47 26.23
CA ALA A 210 -40.72 2.67 27.68
C ALA A 210 -42.12 2.97 28.24
N GLN A 211 -42.91 3.80 27.54
CA GLN A 211 -44.30 4.08 27.91
C GLN A 211 -45.16 2.82 27.84
N ARG A 212 -45.04 2.03 26.75
CA ARG A 212 -45.76 0.75 26.61
C ARG A 212 -45.42 -0.23 27.73
N ARG A 213 -44.15 -0.34 28.12
CA ARG A 213 -43.74 -1.19 29.26
C ARG A 213 -44.38 -0.77 30.57
N ARG A 214 -44.48 0.54 30.85
CA ARG A 214 -45.15 1.05 32.06
C ARG A 214 -46.64 0.76 32.06
N GLN A 215 -47.31 0.89 30.91
CA GLN A 215 -48.74 0.58 30.77
C GLN A 215 -49.06 -0.91 30.92
N GLN A 216 -48.07 -1.78 30.73
CA GLN A 216 -48.20 -3.24 30.83
C GLN A 216 -47.75 -3.81 32.18
N GLN A 217 -47.28 -2.98 33.12
CA GLN A 217 -46.99 -3.40 34.49
C GLN A 217 -48.27 -3.31 35.34
N PRO A 218 -48.74 -4.42 35.94
CA PRO A 218 -49.92 -4.44 36.81
C PRO A 218 -49.71 -3.71 38.13
#